data_AF-A0A1F2W210-F1
#
_entry.id   AF-A0A1F2W210-F1
#
_cell.length_a   1.000
_cell.length_b   1.000
_cell.length_c   1.000
_cell.angle_alpha   90.00
_cell.angle_beta   90.00
_cell.angle_gamma   90.00
#
_symmetry.space_group_name_H-M   'P 1'
#
loop_
_entity.id
_entity.type
_entity.pdbx_description
1 polymer ?
#
loop_
_entity_poly.entity_id
_entity_poly.type
_entity_poly.pdbx_seq_one_letter_code
_entity_poly.pdbx_strand_id
1 'polypeptide(L)'
;MRVFKIILHSLILAAVNIVSIIFGFGIYHFFTRYNQMTIQVPIAAIFSIIVFTTWIVIIKYKNISKIFPEGWLQFLLVFLFSLAWILIIFVPLNYITQGYLTSFGNIYLNWIFQIPTNIVIILISYFIISSKPKKK
;
A
#
# COMPACT_ATOMS: atom_id res chain seq x y z
N MET A 1 7.74 -17.79 10.54
CA MET A 1 7.24 -17.04 11.72
C MET A 1 6.07 -16.17 11.27
N ARG A 2 4.87 -16.31 11.87
CA ARG A 2 3.65 -15.60 11.43
C ARG A 2 3.80 -14.07 11.47
N VAL A 3 4.42 -13.55 12.52
CA VAL A 3 4.68 -12.12 12.73
C VAL A 3 5.53 -11.52 11.62
N PHE A 4 6.60 -12.21 11.20
CA PHE A 4 7.47 -11.74 10.12
C PHE A 4 6.72 -11.48 8.81
N LYS A 5 5.79 -12.38 8.44
CA LYS A 5 5.00 -12.23 7.21
C LYS A 5 4.13 -10.97 7.26
N ILE A 6 3.45 -10.75 8.39
CA ILE A 6 2.57 -9.60 8.60
C ILE A 6 3.39 -8.30 8.54
N ILE A 7 4.51 -8.23 9.25
CA ILE A 7 5.39 -7.07 9.27
C ILE A 7 5.92 -6.78 7.86
N LEU A 8 6.43 -7.78 7.16
CA LEU A 8 6.98 -7.63 5.81
C LEU A 8 5.93 -7.08 4.84
N HIS A 9 4.75 -7.71 4.75
CA HIS A 9 3.72 -7.30 3.79
C HIS A 9 3.08 -5.97 4.15
N SER A 10 2.89 -5.67 5.43
CA SER A 10 2.37 -4.37 5.87
C SER A 10 3.36 -3.23 5.58
N LEU A 11 4.66 -3.47 5.78
CA LEU A 11 5.71 -2.52 5.47
C LEU A 11 5.82 -2.27 3.96
N ILE A 12 5.79 -3.34 3.15
CA ILE A 12 5.78 -3.22 1.69
C ILE A 12 4.55 -2.47 1.22
N LEU A 13 3.37 -2.76 1.77
CA LEU A 13 2.14 -2.05 1.41
C LEU A 13 2.22 -0.56 1.75
N ALA A 14 2.75 -0.22 2.92
CA ALA A 14 2.97 1.18 3.30
C ALA A 14 3.96 1.89 2.37
N ALA A 15 5.08 1.25 2.03
CA ALA A 15 6.06 1.79 1.09
C ALA A 15 5.46 1.99 -0.31
N VAL A 16 4.69 1.02 -0.80
CA VAL A 16 3.95 1.14 -2.08
C VAL A 16 3.02 2.33 -2.04
N ASN A 17 2.23 2.51 -0.97
CA ASN A 17 1.34 3.66 -0.86
C ASN A 17 2.07 5.00 -0.90
N ILE A 18 3.20 5.13 -0.19
CA ILE A 18 4.00 6.35 -0.21
C ILE A 18 4.55 6.61 -1.63
N VAL A 19 5.13 5.59 -2.27
CA VAL A 19 5.66 5.70 -3.63
C VAL A 19 4.56 6.06 -4.62
N SER A 20 3.37 5.46 -4.51
CA SER A 20 2.21 5.77 -5.35
C SER A 20 1.74 7.21 -5.18
N ILE A 21 1.73 7.74 -3.94
CA ILE A 21 1.39 9.14 -3.68
C ILE A 21 2.39 10.08 -4.37
N ILE A 22 3.69 9.80 -4.26
CA ILE A 22 4.75 10.57 -4.92
C ILE A 22 4.61 10.46 -6.44
N PHE A 23 4.35 9.26 -6.96
CA PHE A 23 4.16 9.02 -8.39
C PHE A 23 2.93 9.77 -8.94
N GLY A 24 1.80 9.73 -8.22
CA GLY A 24 0.60 10.49 -8.57
C GLY A 24 0.83 12.00 -8.58
N PHE A 25 1.64 12.50 -7.63
CA PHE A 25 2.07 13.90 -7.62
C PHE A 25 2.95 14.23 -8.84
N GLY A 26 3.86 13.33 -9.20
CA GLY A 26 4.65 13.43 -10.43
C GLY A 26 3.78 13.50 -11.68
N ILE A 27 2.73 12.68 -11.78
CA ILE A 27 1.82 12.72 -12.93
C ILE A 27 1.01 14.02 -12.96
N TYR A 28 0.59 14.54 -11.80
CA TYR A 28 -0.12 15.81 -11.73
C TYR A 28 0.64 16.98 -12.40
N HIS A 29 1.98 16.98 -12.40
CA HIS A 29 2.77 18.00 -13.09
C HIS A 29 2.54 18.06 -14.61
N PHE A 30 2.00 17.01 -15.23
CA PHE A 30 1.59 17.04 -16.64
C PHE A 30 0.17 17.58 -16.86
N PHE A 31 -0.61 17.74 -15.78
CA PHE A 31 -2.03 18.12 -15.78
C PHE A 31 -2.32 19.30 -14.83
N THR A 32 -1.39 20.26 -14.75
CA THR A 32 -1.42 21.39 -13.79
C THR A 32 -2.66 22.30 -13.87
N ARG A 33 -3.48 22.18 -14.93
CA ARG A 33 -4.75 22.91 -15.08
C ARG A 33 -5.87 22.35 -14.18
N TYR A 34 -5.71 21.13 -13.67
CA TYR A 34 -6.71 20.47 -12.82
C TYR A 34 -6.30 20.54 -11.35
N ASN A 35 -7.24 20.26 -10.45
CA ASN A 35 -6.92 20.16 -9.04
C ASN A 35 -6.00 18.95 -8.78
N GLN A 36 -4.91 19.17 -8.04
CA GLN A 36 -3.92 18.13 -7.70
C GLN A 36 -4.56 16.87 -7.12
N MET A 37 -5.48 17.01 -6.16
CA MET A 37 -6.12 15.85 -5.49
C MET A 37 -6.95 15.01 -6.47
N THR A 38 -7.58 15.64 -7.46
CA THR A 38 -8.38 14.97 -8.49
C THR A 38 -7.55 14.07 -9.39
N ILE A 39 -6.28 14.42 -9.63
CA ILE A 39 -5.37 13.63 -10.46
C ILE A 39 -4.56 12.66 -9.61
N GLN A 40 -3.95 13.16 -8.53
CA GLN A 40 -3.01 12.40 -7.72
C GLN A 40 -3.66 11.21 -7.02
N VAL A 41 -4.83 11.38 -6.39
CA VAL A 41 -5.45 10.34 -5.56
C VAL A 41 -5.88 9.12 -6.39
N PRO A 42 -6.61 9.26 -7.52
CA PRO A 42 -6.99 8.10 -8.33
C PRO A 42 -5.78 7.37 -8.93
N ILE A 43 -4.78 8.13 -9.38
CA ILE A 43 -3.55 7.56 -9.94
C ILE A 43 -2.78 6.78 -8.89
N ALA A 44 -2.62 7.36 -7.69
CA ALA A 44 -1.97 6.67 -6.59
C ALA A 44 -2.72 5.38 -6.21
N ALA A 45 -4.06 5.39 -6.22
CA ALA A 45 -4.86 4.21 -5.90
C ALA A 45 -4.64 3.08 -6.91
N ILE A 46 -4.77 3.41 -8.20
CA ILE A 46 -4.56 2.46 -9.30
C ILE A 46 -3.14 1.91 -9.26
N PHE A 47 -2.14 2.77 -9.08
CA PHE A 47 -0.74 2.38 -9.04
C PHE A 47 -0.44 1.48 -7.83
N SER A 48 -0.95 1.82 -6.64
CA SER A 48 -0.82 0.97 -5.44
C SER A 48 -1.41 -0.42 -5.66
N ILE A 49 -2.61 -0.50 -6.26
CA ILE A 49 -3.28 -1.77 -6.56
C ILE A 49 -2.42 -2.60 -7.50
N ILE A 50 -1.94 -2.02 -8.61
CA ILE A 50 -1.13 -2.72 -9.60
C ILE A 50 0.16 -3.23 -8.97
N VAL A 51 0.91 -2.37 -8.29
CA VAL A 51 2.24 -2.70 -7.74
C VAL A 51 2.13 -3.78 -6.67
N PHE A 52 1.23 -3.62 -5.69
CA PHE A 52 1.11 -4.61 -4.62
C PHE A 52 0.52 -5.94 -5.11
N THR A 53 -0.44 -5.89 -6.04
CA THR A 53 -0.97 -7.11 -6.66
C THR A 53 0.12 -7.86 -7.42
N THR A 54 0.97 -7.14 -8.15
CA THR A 54 2.12 -7.70 -8.86
C THR A 54 3.09 -8.37 -7.90
N TRP A 55 3.37 -7.74 -6.76
CA TRP A 55 4.18 -8.34 -5.69
C TRP A 55 3.60 -9.70 -5.21
N ILE A 56 2.30 -9.76 -4.92
CA ILE A 56 1.64 -11.01 -4.51
C ILE A 56 1.67 -12.08 -5.61
N VAL A 57 1.45 -11.69 -6.87
CA VAL A 57 1.53 -12.60 -8.03
C VAL A 57 2.95 -13.15 -8.19
N ILE A 58 3.99 -12.32 -8.06
CA ILE A 58 5.39 -12.75 -8.15
C ILE A 58 5.71 -13.79 -7.08
N ILE A 59 5.34 -13.53 -5.83
CA ILE A 59 5.55 -14.49 -4.73
C ILE A 59 4.84 -15.81 -5.04
N LYS A 60 3.61 -15.76 -5.56
CA LYS A 60 2.81 -16.93 -5.88
C LYS A 60 3.48 -17.74 -6.99
N TYR A 61 3.92 -17.07 -8.06
CA TYR A 61 4.56 -17.70 -9.20
C TYR A 61 5.92 -18.32 -8.84
N LYS A 62 6.72 -17.64 -8.01
CA LYS A 62 7.99 -18.18 -7.48
C LYS A 62 7.80 -19.28 -6.45
N ASN A 63 6.55 -19.65 -6.14
CA ASN A 63 6.17 -20.68 -5.18
C ASN A 63 6.80 -20.49 -3.79
N ILE A 64 6.99 -19.23 -3.38
CA ILE A 64 7.54 -18.89 -2.06
C ILE A 64 6.39 -18.89 -1.05
N SER A 65 5.69 -20.01 -0.96
CA SER A 65 4.45 -20.13 -0.18
C SER A 65 4.65 -19.84 1.32
N LYS A 66 5.88 -20.04 1.81
CA LYS A 66 6.26 -19.79 3.20
C LYS A 66 6.12 -18.33 3.63
N ILE A 67 6.16 -17.35 2.73
CA ILE A 67 6.06 -15.92 3.09
C ILE A 67 4.64 -15.35 2.98
N PHE A 68 3.64 -16.15 2.61
CA PHE A 68 2.26 -15.66 2.52
C PHE A 68 1.55 -15.54 3.88
N PRO A 69 0.76 -14.46 4.07
CA PRO A 69 -0.21 -14.40 5.15
C PRO A 69 -1.19 -15.57 5.02
N GLU A 70 -1.37 -16.32 6.10
CA GLU A 70 -2.30 -17.46 6.17
C GLU A 70 -3.63 -17.00 6.76
N GLY A 71 -4.67 -17.00 5.94
CA GLY A 71 -6.05 -16.70 6.36
C GLY A 71 -6.38 -15.21 6.47
N TRP A 72 -7.68 -14.94 6.59
CA TRP A 72 -8.23 -13.58 6.60
C TRP A 72 -7.68 -12.70 7.72
N LEU A 73 -7.47 -13.25 8.92
CA LEU A 73 -6.98 -12.48 10.06
C LEU A 73 -5.59 -11.90 9.81
N GLN A 74 -4.68 -12.65 9.17
CA GLN A 74 -3.33 -12.12 8.88
C GLN A 74 -3.38 -11.00 7.83
N PHE A 75 -4.31 -11.09 6.88
CA PHE A 75 -4.58 -10.01 5.93
C PHE A 75 -5.14 -8.76 6.60
N LEU A 76 -6.08 -8.93 7.54
CA LEU A 76 -6.56 -7.81 8.35
C LEU A 76 -5.44 -7.19 9.20
N LEU A 77 -4.50 -7.98 9.71
CA LEU A 77 -3.35 -7.43 10.41
C LEU A 77 -2.40 -6.70 9.45
N VAL A 78 -2.19 -7.20 8.23
CA VAL A 78 -1.42 -6.49 7.19
C VAL A 78 -2.06 -5.13 6.89
N PHE A 79 -3.39 -5.06 6.77
CA PHE A 79 -4.13 -3.81 6.64
C PHE A 79 -3.80 -2.84 7.78
N LEU A 80 -4.07 -3.24 9.01
CA LEU A 80 -3.97 -2.36 10.19
C LEU A 80 -2.53 -1.89 10.40
N PHE A 81 -1.55 -2.79 10.26
CA PHE A 81 -0.14 -2.42 10.39
C PHE A 81 0.32 -1.50 9.26
N SER A 82 -0.21 -1.64 8.04
CA SER A 82 0.15 -0.73 6.94
C SER A 82 -0.26 0.72 7.23
N LEU A 83 -1.39 0.91 7.92
CA LEU A 83 -1.83 2.24 8.37
C LEU A 83 -0.95 2.78 9.49
N ALA A 84 -0.45 1.93 10.39
CA ALA A 84 0.47 2.35 11.44
C ALA A 84 1.86 2.72 10.88
N TRP A 85 2.34 1.99 9.87
CA TRP A 85 3.62 2.27 9.22
C TRP A 85 3.66 3.65 8.57
N ILE A 86 2.52 4.23 8.15
CA ILE A 86 2.53 5.60 7.64
C ILE A 86 3.01 6.57 8.72
N LEU A 87 2.61 6.40 9.98
CA LEU A 87 3.05 7.28 11.06
C LEU A 87 4.56 7.15 11.27
N ILE A 88 5.07 5.92 11.18
CA ILE A 88 6.49 5.62 11.43
C ILE A 88 7.37 6.10 10.27
N ILE A 89 6.89 6.06 9.03
CA ILE A 89 7.69 6.38 7.83
C ILE A 89 7.45 7.81 7.37
N PHE A 90 6.18 8.19 7.19
CA PHE A 90 5.81 9.49 6.62
C PHE A 90 6.08 10.65 7.60
N VAL A 91 5.86 10.48 8.91
CA VAL A 91 6.10 11.58 9.87
C VAL A 91 7.58 11.98 9.89
N PRO A 92 8.55 11.06 10.04
CA PRO A 92 9.97 11.42 9.95
C PRO A 92 10.35 11.96 8.57
N LEU A 93 9.85 11.35 7.49
CA LEU A 93 10.15 11.81 6.14
C LEU A 93 9.66 13.25 5.89
N ASN A 94 8.46 13.59 6.35
CA ASN A 94 7.91 14.94 6.27
C ASN A 94 8.75 15.92 7.10
N TYR A 95 9.16 15.53 8.32
CA TYR A 95 9.99 16.38 9.15
C TYR A 95 11.34 16.71 8.49
N ILE A 96 12.00 15.70 7.91
CA ILE A 96 13.29 15.87 7.22
C ILE A 96 13.14 16.75 5.98
N THR A 97 12.05 16.61 5.23
CA THR A 97 11.87 17.31 3.94
C THR A 97 11.28 18.72 4.08
N GLN A 98 10.41 18.95 5.07
CA GLN A 98 9.70 20.21 5.25
C GLN A 98 10.25 21.05 6.42
N GLY A 99 11.04 20.45 7.31
CA GLY A 99 11.60 21.11 8.50
C GLY A 99 10.63 21.26 9.68
N TYR A 100 9.41 20.71 9.59
CA TYR A 100 8.42 20.75 10.67
C TYR A 100 7.62 19.45 10.80
N LEU A 101 7.08 19.22 12.00
CA LEU A 101 6.30 18.03 12.30
C LEU A 101 4.97 18.08 11.53
N THR A 102 4.63 16.99 10.83
CA THR A 102 3.40 16.95 10.04
C THR A 102 2.16 17.17 10.91
N SER A 103 1.13 17.81 10.35
CA SER A 103 -0.16 17.98 11.01
C SER A 103 -0.97 16.69 11.02
N PHE A 104 -1.92 16.59 11.95
CA PHE A 104 -2.94 15.53 11.94
C PHE A 104 -3.77 15.51 10.66
N GLY A 105 -3.99 16.68 10.03
CA GLY A 105 -4.70 16.78 8.75
C GLY A 105 -4.01 16.00 7.63
N ASN A 106 -2.68 16.06 7.54
CA ASN A 106 -1.91 15.33 6.53
C ASN A 106 -1.97 13.81 6.76
N ILE A 107 -1.94 13.38 8.03
CA ILE A 107 -2.09 11.97 8.40
C ILE A 107 -3.49 11.47 8.01
N TYR A 108 -4.51 12.26 8.33
CA TYR A 108 -5.90 11.95 8.01
C TYR A 108 -6.13 11.84 6.50
N LEU A 109 -5.57 12.76 5.70
CA LEU A 109 -5.63 12.71 4.24
C LEU A 109 -4.97 11.44 3.67
N ASN A 110 -3.83 11.03 4.24
CA ASN A 110 -3.20 9.76 3.88
C ASN A 110 -4.13 8.58 4.17
N TRP A 111 -4.78 8.54 5.34
CA TRP A 111 -5.69 7.45 5.69
C TRP A 111 -6.96 7.42 4.85
N ILE A 112 -7.55 8.57 4.51
CA ILE A 112 -8.72 8.62 3.60
C ILE A 112 -8.41 7.92 2.27
N PHE A 113 -7.20 8.12 1.74
CA PHE A 113 -6.75 7.45 0.54
C PHE A 113 -6.42 5.97 0.78
N GLN A 114 -5.65 5.67 1.82
CA GLN A 114 -5.10 4.33 2.06
C GLN A 114 -6.15 3.32 2.49
N ILE A 115 -7.13 3.70 3.31
CA ILE A 115 -8.16 2.79 3.81
C ILE A 115 -8.90 2.10 2.65
N PRO A 116 -9.60 2.82 1.74
CA PRO A 116 -10.32 2.17 0.64
C PRO A 116 -9.38 1.43 -0.31
N THR A 117 -8.22 2.00 -0.62
CA THR A 117 -7.23 1.39 -1.52
C THR A 117 -6.70 0.07 -0.96
N ASN A 118 -6.30 0.04 0.32
CA ASN A 118 -5.75 -1.14 0.96
C ASN A 118 -6.80 -2.22 1.16
N ILE A 119 -8.07 -1.86 1.40
CA ILE A 119 -9.18 -2.83 1.44
C ILE A 119 -9.26 -3.57 0.09
N VAL A 120 -9.27 -2.84 -1.03
CA VAL A 120 -9.29 -3.44 -2.37
C VAL A 120 -8.08 -4.34 -2.59
N ILE A 121 -6.88 -3.87 -2.25
CA ILE A 121 -5.63 -4.64 -2.37
C ILE A 121 -5.72 -5.95 -1.61
N ILE A 122 -6.23 -5.93 -0.38
CA ILE A 122 -6.28 -7.10 0.48
C ILE A 122 -7.31 -8.10 -0.01
N LEU A 123 -8.47 -7.64 -0.47
CA LEU A 123 -9.46 -8.50 -1.11
C LEU A 123 -8.87 -9.21 -2.33
N ILE A 124 -8.26 -8.46 -3.24
CA ILE A 124 -7.59 -9.02 -4.44
C ILE A 124 -6.51 -10.02 -4.03
N SER A 125 -5.66 -9.66 -3.08
CA SER A 125 -4.55 -10.50 -2.61
C SER A 125 -5.06 -11.80 -1.99
N TYR A 126 -6.12 -11.73 -1.19
CA TYR A 126 -6.76 -12.89 -0.58
C TYR A 126 -7.32 -13.85 -1.66
N PHE A 127 -7.99 -13.33 -2.69
CA PHE A 127 -8.49 -14.13 -3.81
C PHE A 127 -7.35 -14.77 -4.62
N ILE A 128 -6.28 -14.02 -4.88
CA ILE A 128 -5.10 -14.54 -5.60
C ILE A 128 -4.47 -15.69 -4.83
N ILE A 129 -4.32 -15.59 -3.51
CA ILE A 129 -3.73 -16.69 -2.72
C ILE A 129 -4.69 -17.88 -2.62
N SER A 130 -5.98 -17.62 -2.42
CA SER A 130 -6.99 -18.67 -2.24
C SER A 130 -7.25 -19.50 -3.51
N SER A 131 -6.95 -18.95 -4.69
CA SER A 131 -7.08 -19.68 -5.95
C SER A 131 -6.01 -20.77 -6.09
N LYS A 132 -6.43 -22.03 -6.26
CA LYS A 132 -5.53 -23.17 -6.50
C LYS A 132 -4.61 -22.89 -7.70
N PRO A 133 -3.31 -23.19 -7.63
CA PRO A 133 -2.47 -23.16 -8.83
C PRO A 133 -3.04 -24.15 -9.85
N LYS A 134 -3.28 -23.70 -11.09
CA LYS A 134 -3.52 -24.63 -12.20
C LYS A 134 -2.28 -25.52 -12.30
N LYS A 135 -2.41 -26.80 -11.93
CA LYS A 135 -1.39 -27.80 -12.24
C LYS A 135 -1.23 -27.79 -13.77
N LYS A 136 -0.04 -27.43 -14.25
CA LYS A 136 0.37 -27.70 -15.62
C LYS A 136 0.80 -29.16 -15.70
#